data_AF-T0QMH9-F1
#
_entry.id   AF-T0QMH9-F1
#
_cell.length_a   1.000
_cell.length_b   1.000
_cell.length_c   1.000
_cell.angle_alpha   90.00
_cell.angle_beta   90.00
_cell.angle_gamma   90.00
#
_symmetry.space_group_name_H-M   'P 1'
#
loop_
_entity.id
_entity.type
_entity.pdbx_description
1 polymer ?
#
loop_
_entity_poly.entity_id
_entity_poly.type
_entity_poly.pdbx_seq_one_letter_code
_entity_poly.pdbx_strand_id
1 'polypeptide(L)'
;MYGAIQADDTRPSSARKASTRSLVAATLAICITTLLCVVYLVTEAQTILHELRLATVPTSSLHTVASPVAALASRTSLNRDFGGLANGTRVLIVHAGDDWLAQFGQEVARGAASVTTAIKVLHPVNASISDVLWADAVILGSNVYNANVDPELMAWINTWPATHDLSAKVAGAFALAGGMSSGEELVLLNLLHSLMIFKFVVVGGDAWTSAFGASAIMGEGPFHLGTNNSSNQPGAWPSICYRHDNHIPAYFLLKAHGLGQRVATVASKLRAPHEA
;
A
#
# COMPACT_ATOMS: atom_id res chain seq x y z
N MET A 1 -4.21 3.23 48.70
CA MET A 1 -3.98 1.81 49.02
C MET A 1 -2.89 1.29 48.08
N TYR A 2 -1.63 1.53 48.43
CA TYR A 2 -0.47 0.95 47.76
C TYR A 2 0.45 0.45 48.87
N GLY A 3 0.51 -0.87 49.04
CA GLY A 3 1.38 -1.52 50.02
C GLY A 3 2.76 -1.73 49.42
N ALA A 4 3.77 -1.16 50.06
CA ALA A 4 5.16 -1.52 49.83
C ALA A 4 5.40 -2.92 50.41
N ILE A 5 5.86 -3.86 49.58
CA ILE A 5 6.36 -5.16 50.05
C ILE A 5 7.83 -5.00 50.42
N GLN A 6 8.12 -5.27 51.68
CA GLN A 6 9.46 -5.33 52.25
C GLN A 6 10.13 -6.63 51.77
N ALA A 7 11.27 -6.52 51.09
CA ALA A 7 12.04 -7.66 50.63
C ALA A 7 12.81 -8.27 51.82
N ASP A 8 12.53 -9.53 52.12
CA ASP A 8 13.25 -10.33 53.11
C ASP A 8 14.53 -10.92 52.50
N ASP A 9 15.66 -10.65 53.14
CA ASP A 9 17.00 -10.85 52.62
C ASP A 9 17.49 -12.26 52.97
N THR A 10 17.06 -13.26 52.20
CA THR A 10 17.46 -14.66 52.41
C THR A 10 18.74 -15.02 51.63
N ARG A 11 19.87 -15.14 52.35
CA ARG A 11 21.14 -15.64 51.79
C ARG A 11 20.96 -17.06 51.22
N PRO A 12 21.28 -17.31 49.93
CA PRO A 12 21.11 -18.64 49.36
C PRO A 12 22.24 -19.59 49.80
N SER A 13 21.84 -20.76 50.28
CA SER A 13 22.72 -21.88 50.65
C SER A 13 23.42 -22.50 49.42
N SER A 14 24.65 -22.96 49.66
CA SER A 14 25.62 -23.49 48.67
C SER A 14 25.06 -24.49 47.65
N ALA A 15 24.09 -25.33 48.03
CA ALA A 15 23.52 -26.36 47.17
C ALA A 15 22.68 -25.81 46.00
N ARG A 16 22.05 -24.63 46.15
CA ARG A 16 21.20 -24.02 45.11
C ARG A 16 22.01 -23.47 43.92
N LYS A 17 23.29 -23.15 44.14
CA LYS A 17 24.20 -22.61 43.11
C LYS A 17 24.71 -23.67 42.13
N ALA A 18 24.77 -24.94 42.54
CA ALA A 18 25.21 -26.03 41.66
C ALA A 18 24.11 -26.41 40.64
N SER A 19 22.85 -26.45 41.09
CA SER A 19 21.69 -26.77 40.25
C SER A 19 21.43 -25.74 39.16
N THR A 20 21.56 -24.44 39.47
CA THR A 20 21.36 -23.37 38.48
C THR A 20 22.45 -23.32 37.41
N ARG A 21 23.70 -23.64 37.74
CA ARG A 21 24.80 -23.74 36.76
C ARG A 21 24.58 -24.86 35.74
N SER A 22 24.05 -26.00 36.18
CA SER A 22 23.73 -27.12 35.28
C SER A 22 22.56 -26.78 34.33
N LEU A 23 21.52 -26.09 34.83
CA LEU A 23 20.38 -25.66 34.02
C LEU A 23 20.77 -24.58 33.00
N VAL A 24 21.62 -23.63 33.38
CA VAL A 24 22.14 -22.60 32.46
C VAL A 24 23.01 -23.24 31.38
N ALA A 25 23.88 -24.20 31.73
CA ALA A 25 24.70 -24.92 30.76
C ALA A 25 23.85 -25.73 29.76
N ALA A 26 22.79 -26.39 30.22
CA ALA A 26 21.87 -27.12 29.36
C ALA A 26 21.10 -26.18 28.40
N THR A 27 20.66 -25.02 28.90
CA THR A 27 19.97 -24.01 28.09
C THR A 27 20.89 -23.43 27.02
N LEU A 28 22.15 -23.15 27.39
CA LEU A 28 23.15 -22.63 26.46
C LEU A 28 23.49 -23.66 25.37
N ALA A 29 23.59 -24.94 25.73
CA ALA A 29 23.79 -26.02 24.77
C ALA A 29 22.63 -26.11 23.77
N ILE A 30 21.38 -26.05 24.24
CA ILE A 30 20.19 -26.04 23.37
C ILE A 30 20.24 -24.85 22.41
N CYS A 31 20.54 -23.64 22.90
CA CYS A 31 20.65 -22.44 22.05
C CYS A 31 21.77 -22.55 21.01
N ILE A 32 22.91 -23.16 21.35
CA ILE A 32 24.00 -23.37 20.40
C ILE A 32 23.58 -24.41 19.34
N THR A 33 22.92 -25.50 19.75
CA THR A 33 22.44 -26.52 18.80
C THR A 33 21.38 -25.94 17.86
N THR A 34 20.44 -25.14 18.35
CA THR A 34 19.44 -24.50 17.49
C THR A 34 20.08 -23.51 16.51
N LEU A 35 21.05 -22.71 16.96
CA LEU A 35 21.80 -21.80 16.09
C LEU A 35 22.52 -22.57 14.97
N LEU A 36 23.22 -23.66 15.30
CA LEU A 36 23.93 -24.48 14.33
C LEU A 36 22.97 -25.15 13.33
N CYS A 37 21.82 -25.66 13.78
CA CYS A 37 20.79 -26.20 12.89
C CYS A 37 20.24 -25.14 11.93
N VAL A 38 19.99 -23.91 12.40
CA VAL A 38 19.48 -22.83 11.55
C VAL A 38 20.52 -22.44 10.50
N VAL A 39 21.79 -22.29 10.90
CA VAL A 39 22.88 -21.99 9.95
C VAL A 39 22.99 -23.09 8.90
N TYR A 40 22.95 -24.36 9.31
CA TYR A 40 22.99 -25.50 8.39
C TYR A 40 21.83 -25.50 7.39
N LEU A 41 20.59 -25.30 7.86
CA LEU A 41 19.40 -25.24 7.00
C LEU A 41 19.48 -24.08 6.00
N VAL A 42 19.99 -22.92 6.43
CA VAL A 42 20.19 -21.77 5.54
C VAL A 42 21.25 -22.10 4.49
N THR A 43 22.37 -22.72 4.86
CA THR A 43 23.43 -23.09 3.89
C THR A 43 22.95 -24.11 2.86
N GLU A 44 22.17 -25.11 3.27
CA GLU A 44 21.59 -26.09 2.33
C GLU A 44 20.58 -25.42 1.40
N ALA A 45 19.70 -24.57 1.93
CA ALA A 45 18.74 -23.83 1.13
C ALA A 45 19.40 -22.91 0.09
N GLN A 46 20.50 -22.24 0.46
CA GLN A 46 21.26 -21.40 -0.47
C GLN A 46 21.97 -22.23 -1.55
N THR A 47 22.50 -23.40 -1.18
CA THR A 47 23.13 -24.33 -2.13
C THR A 47 22.13 -24.81 -3.18
N ILE A 48 20.95 -25.24 -2.75
CA ILE A 48 19.86 -25.68 -3.66
C ILE A 48 19.42 -24.53 -4.58
N LEU A 49 19.28 -23.31 -4.04
CA LEU A 49 18.91 -22.15 -4.84
C LEU A 49 19.96 -21.81 -5.91
N HIS A 50 21.24 -22.02 -5.62
CA HIS A 50 22.32 -21.77 -6.57
C HIS A 50 22.29 -22.77 -7.74
N GLU A 51 22.07 -24.06 -7.45
CA GLU A 51 21.90 -25.10 -8.47
C GLU A 51 20.71 -24.82 -9.39
N LEU A 52 19.57 -24.40 -8.82
CA LEU A 52 18.38 -24.05 -9.61
C LEU A 52 18.59 -22.83 -10.51
N ARG A 53 19.40 -21.86 -10.06
CA ARG A 53 19.76 -20.68 -10.87
C ARG A 53 20.70 -21.02 -12.03
N LEU A 54 21.59 -22.01 -11.84
CA LEU A 54 22.45 -22.49 -12.92
C LEU A 54 21.67 -23.32 -13.95
N ALA A 55 20.61 -24.03 -13.52
CA ALA A 55 19.75 -24.81 -14.40
C ALA A 55 18.77 -23.98 -15.25
N THR A 56 18.55 -22.70 -14.95
CA THR A 56 17.49 -21.88 -15.56
C THR A 56 17.96 -20.88 -16.63
N VAL A 57 19.18 -21.00 -17.16
CA VAL A 57 19.61 -20.18 -18.32
C VAL A 57 18.84 -20.62 -19.58
N PRO A 58 17.99 -19.78 -20.20
CA PRO A 58 17.26 -20.15 -21.41
C PRO A 58 18.18 -20.01 -22.63
N THR A 59 18.39 -21.12 -23.33
CA THR A 59 18.88 -21.09 -24.71
C THR A 59 17.81 -20.45 -25.59
N SER A 60 18.09 -19.21 -26.01
CA SER A 60 17.29 -18.50 -27.00
C SER A 60 17.41 -19.23 -28.33
N SER A 61 16.30 -19.75 -28.86
CA SER A 61 16.18 -20.09 -30.28
C SER A 61 14.97 -19.38 -30.87
N LEU A 62 15.26 -18.62 -31.92
CA LEU A 62 14.37 -17.83 -32.73
C LEU A 62 13.28 -18.69 -33.38
N HIS A 63 12.03 -18.23 -33.38
CA HIS A 63 11.17 -18.44 -34.53
C HIS A 63 10.28 -17.22 -34.78
N THR A 64 10.66 -16.49 -35.83
CA THR A 64 9.88 -15.48 -36.51
C THR A 64 8.66 -16.14 -37.18
N VAL A 65 7.46 -15.60 -36.94
CA VAL A 65 6.34 -15.67 -37.88
C VAL A 65 5.65 -14.31 -37.89
N ALA A 66 5.77 -13.61 -39.01
CA ALA A 66 4.99 -12.43 -39.34
C ALA A 66 3.82 -12.85 -40.23
N SER A 67 2.59 -12.36 -39.96
CA SER A 67 1.75 -11.71 -40.99
C SER A 67 0.35 -11.34 -40.48
N PRO A 68 -0.33 -10.41 -41.20
CA PRO A 68 -1.22 -9.40 -40.63
C PRO A 68 -2.70 -9.76 -40.83
N VAL A 69 -3.59 -9.02 -40.16
CA VAL A 69 -4.81 -8.44 -40.75
C VAL A 69 -5.41 -7.48 -39.72
N ALA A 70 -5.61 -6.25 -40.19
CA ALA A 70 -6.33 -5.20 -39.52
C ALA A 70 -7.85 -5.40 -39.65
N ALA A 71 -8.59 -5.11 -38.58
CA ALA A 71 -9.94 -4.53 -38.58
C ALA A 71 -10.34 -4.25 -37.12
N LEU A 72 -10.15 -3.03 -36.64
CA LEU A 72 -11.21 -2.02 -36.57
C LEU A 72 -12.33 -2.39 -35.58
N ALA A 73 -12.15 -2.04 -34.30
CA ALA A 73 -13.25 -1.75 -33.39
C ALA A 73 -12.78 -0.84 -32.24
N SER A 74 -13.22 0.42 -32.31
CA SER A 74 -13.58 1.31 -31.20
C SER A 74 -12.52 1.62 -30.13
N ARG A 75 -11.57 2.48 -30.50
CA ARG A 75 -10.87 3.33 -29.54
C ARG A 75 -11.78 4.48 -29.12
N THR A 76 -12.51 4.33 -28.03
CA THR A 76 -13.04 5.48 -27.29
C THR A 76 -11.97 5.94 -26.29
N SER A 77 -10.87 6.44 -26.84
CA SER A 77 -9.85 7.15 -26.09
C SER A 77 -10.39 8.55 -25.83
N LEU A 78 -10.80 8.83 -24.59
CA LEU A 78 -10.96 10.20 -24.11
C LEU A 78 -9.56 10.79 -23.84
N ASN A 79 -8.76 10.92 -24.90
CA ASN A 79 -7.57 11.75 -24.87
C ASN A 79 -8.03 13.20 -25.11
N ARG A 80 -8.39 13.91 -24.04
CA ARG A 80 -8.37 15.37 -24.10
C ARG A 80 -6.91 15.77 -23.98
N ASP A 81 -6.36 16.25 -25.09
CA ASP A 81 -5.16 17.06 -25.08
C ASP A 81 -5.36 18.26 -24.16
N PHE A 82 -4.84 18.18 -22.93
CA PHE A 82 -4.63 19.34 -22.06
C PHE A 82 -3.29 19.99 -22.42
N GLY A 83 -3.14 20.33 -23.71
CA GLY A 83 -2.05 21.15 -24.22
C GLY A 83 -2.31 22.61 -23.89
N GLY A 84 -1.86 23.03 -22.72
CA GLY A 84 -1.83 24.43 -22.32
C GLY A 84 -1.18 24.56 -20.94
N LEU A 85 -0.04 25.26 -20.88
CA LEU A 85 0.60 25.68 -19.64
C LEU A 85 -0.37 26.57 -18.85
N ALA A 86 -1.25 25.96 -18.06
CA ALA A 86 -2.19 26.66 -17.21
C ALA A 86 -1.67 26.65 -15.77
N ASN A 87 -1.66 27.84 -15.19
CA ASN A 87 -1.20 28.26 -13.88
C ASN A 87 -1.97 27.60 -12.70
N GLY A 88 -2.39 26.33 -12.81
CA GLY A 88 -3.21 25.59 -11.83
C GLY A 88 -2.45 24.46 -11.13
N THR A 89 -2.94 24.06 -9.96
CA THR A 89 -2.39 22.94 -9.17
C THR A 89 -2.46 21.63 -9.94
N ARG A 90 -1.34 20.92 -10.07
CA ARG A 90 -1.26 19.64 -10.77
C ARG A 90 -1.41 18.49 -9.79
N VAL A 91 -2.36 17.59 -10.02
CA VAL A 91 -2.61 16.43 -9.17
C VAL A 91 -2.35 15.14 -9.95
N LEU A 92 -1.48 14.30 -9.40
CA LEU A 92 -1.25 12.94 -9.88
C LEU A 92 -1.91 11.96 -8.91
N ILE A 93 -2.70 11.05 -9.46
CA ILE A 93 -3.29 9.92 -8.75
C ILE A 93 -2.73 8.65 -9.39
N VAL A 94 -2.08 7.81 -8.59
CA VAL A 94 -1.59 6.50 -9.04
C VAL A 94 -2.16 5.41 -8.18
N HIS A 95 -2.76 4.39 -8.79
CA HIS A 95 -3.32 3.26 -8.05
C HIS A 95 -3.10 1.93 -8.76
N ALA A 96 -2.92 0.87 -7.98
CA ALA A 96 -2.88 -0.52 -8.46
C ALA A 96 -3.78 -1.41 -7.62
N GLY A 97 -4.50 -2.29 -8.31
CA GLY A 97 -5.56 -3.08 -7.74
C GLY A 97 -6.65 -3.44 -8.74
N ASP A 98 -7.84 -3.73 -8.23
CA ASP A 98 -9.00 -4.15 -9.01
C ASP A 98 -9.82 -2.97 -9.57
N ASP A 99 -10.87 -3.29 -10.33
CA ASP A 99 -11.81 -2.32 -10.89
C ASP A 99 -12.55 -1.50 -9.81
N TRP A 100 -12.65 -2.04 -8.59
CA TRP A 100 -13.26 -1.35 -7.46
C TRP A 100 -12.38 -0.23 -6.96
N LEU A 101 -11.10 -0.51 -6.76
CA LEU A 101 -10.12 0.51 -6.41
C LEU A 101 -10.00 1.55 -7.51
N ALA A 102 -10.07 1.16 -8.79
CA ALA A 102 -10.09 2.09 -9.90
C ALA A 102 -11.30 3.04 -9.83
N GLN A 103 -12.51 2.52 -9.59
CA GLN A 103 -13.70 3.35 -9.37
C GLN A 103 -13.55 4.28 -8.16
N PHE A 104 -12.97 3.80 -7.07
CA PHE A 104 -12.69 4.59 -5.88
C PHE A 104 -11.68 5.71 -6.17
N GLY A 105 -10.62 5.42 -6.91
CA GLY A 105 -9.63 6.39 -7.39
C GLY A 105 -10.23 7.44 -8.33
N GLN A 106 -11.24 7.08 -9.13
CA GLN A 106 -11.97 8.05 -9.95
C GLN A 106 -12.83 9.01 -9.11
N GLU A 107 -13.34 8.60 -7.96
CA GLU A 107 -13.97 9.55 -7.01
C GLU A 107 -12.96 10.48 -6.38
N VAL A 108 -11.77 9.98 -6.02
CA VAL A 108 -10.66 10.84 -5.57
C VAL A 108 -10.34 11.88 -6.66
N ALA A 109 -10.28 11.46 -7.92
CA ALA A 109 -10.07 12.37 -9.04
C ALA A 109 -11.17 13.41 -9.19
N ARG A 110 -12.45 13.02 -9.03
CA ARG A 110 -13.58 13.97 -9.03
C ARG A 110 -13.51 14.98 -7.88
N GLY A 111 -13.09 14.52 -6.70
CA GLY A 111 -12.79 15.38 -5.57
C GLY A 111 -11.76 16.44 -5.90
N ALA A 112 -10.61 16.02 -6.45
CA ALA A 112 -9.56 16.94 -6.89
C ALA A 112 -10.04 17.87 -8.02
N ALA A 113 -10.90 17.37 -8.92
CA ALA A 113 -11.46 18.13 -10.04
C ALA A 113 -12.37 19.29 -9.61
N SER A 114 -12.88 19.25 -8.37
CA SER A 114 -13.60 20.39 -7.77
C SER A 114 -12.69 21.59 -7.45
N VAL A 115 -11.36 21.41 -7.51
CA VAL A 115 -10.35 22.43 -7.18
C VAL A 115 -9.48 22.78 -8.38
N THR A 116 -9.13 21.80 -9.22
CA THR A 116 -8.20 22.00 -10.34
C THR A 116 -8.59 21.17 -11.56
N THR A 117 -8.18 21.60 -12.74
CA THR A 117 -8.40 20.87 -14.00
C THR A 117 -7.21 20.01 -14.43
N ALA A 118 -6.03 20.19 -13.83
CA ALA A 118 -4.81 19.50 -14.21
C ALA A 118 -4.63 18.20 -13.41
N ILE A 119 -5.26 17.12 -13.86
CA ILE A 119 -5.31 15.84 -13.13
C ILE A 119 -4.84 14.70 -14.04
N LYS A 120 -3.98 13.83 -13.53
CA LYS A 120 -3.64 12.54 -14.13
C LYS A 120 -4.06 11.41 -13.20
N VAL A 121 -4.73 10.40 -13.73
CA VAL A 121 -5.05 9.14 -13.02
C VAL A 121 -4.38 8.01 -13.80
N LEU A 122 -3.41 7.35 -13.19
CA LEU A 122 -2.55 6.37 -13.88
C LEU A 122 -2.44 5.06 -13.08
N HIS A 123 -2.24 3.97 -13.81
CA HIS A 123 -1.72 2.72 -13.26
C HIS A 123 -0.18 2.80 -13.15
N PRO A 124 0.49 2.13 -12.19
CA PRO A 124 1.95 2.18 -12.07
C PRO A 124 2.71 1.82 -13.35
N VAL A 125 2.29 0.79 -14.11
CA VAL A 125 2.90 0.49 -15.43
C VAL A 125 2.91 1.66 -16.42
N ASN A 126 2.00 2.62 -16.27
CA ASN A 126 1.86 3.79 -17.14
C ASN A 126 2.37 5.08 -16.49
N ALA A 127 2.85 5.00 -15.24
CA ALA A 127 3.33 6.15 -14.48
C ALA A 127 4.85 6.17 -14.43
N SER A 128 5.44 7.36 -14.45
CA SER A 128 6.89 7.55 -14.37
C SER A 128 7.26 8.56 -13.29
N ILE A 129 8.55 8.63 -12.96
CA ILE A 129 9.07 9.69 -12.08
C ILE A 129 8.80 11.09 -12.65
N SER A 130 8.70 11.24 -13.98
CA SER A 130 8.38 12.52 -14.62
C SER A 130 6.98 13.01 -14.27
N ASP A 131 6.03 12.10 -14.05
CA ASP A 131 4.67 12.44 -13.61
C ASP A 131 4.67 12.94 -12.16
N VAL A 132 5.49 12.33 -11.31
CA VAL A 132 5.68 12.74 -9.91
C VAL A 132 6.32 14.14 -9.85
N LEU A 133 7.32 14.39 -10.70
CA LEU A 133 7.97 15.70 -10.82
C LEU A 133 7.00 16.76 -11.36
N TRP A 134 6.16 16.39 -12.33
CA TRP A 134 5.09 17.26 -12.85
C TRP A 134 4.07 17.64 -11.78
N ALA A 135 3.70 16.75 -10.87
CA ALA A 135 2.61 16.99 -9.93
C ALA A 135 2.99 17.94 -8.77
N ASP A 136 2.05 18.78 -8.32
CA ASP A 136 2.17 19.52 -7.06
C ASP A 136 1.62 18.68 -5.88
N ALA A 137 0.72 17.75 -6.20
CA ALA A 137 0.20 16.76 -5.25
C ALA A 137 0.18 15.35 -5.83
N VAL A 138 0.50 14.36 -5.01
CA VAL A 138 0.47 12.94 -5.36
C VAL A 138 -0.47 12.20 -4.41
N ILE A 139 -1.40 11.42 -4.96
CA ILE A 139 -2.30 10.56 -4.19
C ILE A 139 -2.08 9.12 -4.62
N LEU A 140 -1.75 8.24 -3.67
CA LEU A 140 -1.47 6.83 -3.94
C LEU A 140 -2.62 5.94 -3.47
N GLY A 141 -2.99 4.96 -4.29
CA GLY A 141 -4.14 4.08 -4.06
C GLY A 141 -3.79 2.61 -4.15
N SER A 142 -4.22 1.79 -3.19
CA SER A 142 -3.88 0.37 -3.15
C SER A 142 -5.05 -0.52 -2.73
N ASN A 143 -5.21 -1.69 -3.36
CA ASN A 143 -5.91 -2.79 -2.69
C ASN A 143 -5.05 -3.26 -1.50
N VAL A 144 -5.69 -3.86 -0.50
CA VAL A 144 -4.97 -4.45 0.64
C VAL A 144 -4.56 -5.89 0.33
N TYR A 145 -3.26 -6.16 0.30
CA TYR A 145 -2.68 -7.49 0.07
C TYR A 145 -2.06 -8.03 1.37
N ASN A 146 -2.82 -8.79 2.16
CA ASN A 146 -2.36 -9.31 3.46
C ASN A 146 -1.79 -8.20 4.36
N ALA A 147 -2.52 -7.08 4.49
CA ALA A 147 -2.08 -5.85 5.16
C ALA A 147 -0.86 -5.13 4.54
N ASN A 148 -0.45 -5.52 3.33
CA ASN A 148 0.58 -4.84 2.55
C ASN A 148 -0.01 -4.05 1.39
N VAL A 149 0.79 -3.10 0.91
CA VAL A 149 0.54 -2.35 -0.33
C VAL A 149 0.57 -3.31 -1.53
N ASP A 150 -0.20 -2.98 -2.55
CA ASP A 150 -0.17 -3.64 -3.85
C ASP A 150 1.28 -3.75 -4.35
N PRO A 151 1.73 -4.96 -4.75
CA PRO A 151 3.11 -5.20 -5.09
C PRO A 151 3.58 -4.41 -6.32
N GLU A 152 2.70 -4.12 -7.28
CA GLU A 152 3.06 -3.33 -8.46
C GLU A 152 3.24 -1.86 -8.07
N LEU A 153 2.33 -1.31 -7.26
CA LEU A 153 2.47 0.05 -6.76
C LEU A 153 3.74 0.20 -5.92
N MET A 154 4.01 -0.74 -5.01
CA MET A 154 5.21 -0.72 -4.18
C MET A 154 6.48 -0.86 -5.02
N ALA A 155 6.49 -1.76 -6.01
CA ALA A 155 7.61 -1.90 -6.95
C ALA A 155 7.88 -0.59 -7.69
N TRP A 156 6.84 0.11 -8.14
CA TRP A 156 6.99 1.41 -8.80
C TRP A 156 7.54 2.50 -7.86
N ILE A 157 7.02 2.62 -6.64
CA ILE A 157 7.55 3.57 -5.63
C ILE A 157 9.03 3.30 -5.36
N ASN A 158 9.43 2.03 -5.29
CA ASN A 158 10.84 1.64 -5.06
C ASN A 158 11.79 2.06 -6.20
N THR A 159 11.27 2.46 -7.36
CA THR A 159 12.09 2.99 -8.46
C THR A 159 12.42 4.48 -8.32
N TRP A 160 11.77 5.19 -7.40
CA TRP A 160 11.92 6.64 -7.28
C TRP A 160 13.34 7.03 -6.81
N PRO A 161 14.04 7.92 -7.53
CA PRO A 161 15.36 8.37 -7.12
C PRO A 161 15.28 9.26 -5.88
N ALA A 162 16.05 8.93 -4.84
CA ALA A 162 16.19 9.78 -3.65
C ALA A 162 16.90 11.13 -3.94
N THR A 163 17.48 11.29 -5.13
CA THR A 163 18.18 12.50 -5.57
C THR A 163 17.24 13.63 -6.00
N HIS A 164 15.98 13.36 -6.31
CA HIS A 164 15.01 14.40 -6.65
C HIS A 164 14.47 15.09 -5.41
N ASP A 165 14.32 16.41 -5.48
CA ASP A 165 13.65 17.15 -4.43
C ASP A 165 12.13 17.13 -4.62
N LEU A 166 11.46 16.34 -3.79
CA LEU A 166 10.01 16.18 -3.76
C LEU A 166 9.39 16.86 -2.53
N SER A 167 10.17 17.64 -1.77
CA SER A 167 9.78 18.16 -0.45
C SER A 167 8.65 19.19 -0.45
N ALA A 168 8.45 19.90 -1.57
CA ALA A 168 7.39 20.88 -1.71
C ALA A 168 6.02 20.28 -2.11
N LYS A 169 5.94 18.95 -2.28
CA LYS A 169 4.75 18.28 -2.82
C LYS A 169 3.83 17.80 -1.69
N VAL A 170 2.52 17.85 -1.94
CA VAL A 170 1.50 17.35 -1.01
C VAL A 170 1.17 15.89 -1.30
N ALA A 171 0.96 15.09 -0.26
CA ALA A 171 0.70 13.67 -0.36
C ALA A 171 -0.64 13.28 0.28
N GLY A 172 -1.35 12.35 -0.34
CA GLY A 172 -2.50 11.65 0.24
C GLY A 172 -2.48 10.16 -0.11
N ALA A 173 -3.29 9.37 0.60
CA ALA A 173 -3.39 7.93 0.35
C ALA A 173 -4.85 7.46 0.40
N PHE A 174 -5.15 6.42 -0.38
CA PHE A 174 -6.40 5.68 -0.26
C PHE A 174 -6.19 4.17 -0.38
N ALA A 175 -7.13 3.40 0.19
CA ALA A 175 -7.06 1.95 0.18
C ALA A 175 -8.43 1.29 0.01
N LEU A 176 -8.45 0.09 -0.57
CA LEU A 176 -9.65 -0.75 -0.63
C LEU A 176 -9.35 -2.12 -0.01
N ALA A 177 -10.10 -2.48 1.02
CA ALA A 177 -9.93 -3.70 1.79
C ALA A 177 -11.11 -4.66 1.65
N GLY A 178 -10.82 -5.94 1.86
CA GLY A 178 -11.84 -6.97 1.99
C GLY A 178 -12.63 -6.84 3.31
N GLY A 179 -11.97 -6.55 4.42
CA GLY A 179 -12.61 -6.47 5.74
C GLY A 179 -12.22 -5.24 6.55
N MET A 180 -13.03 -4.87 7.54
CA MET A 180 -12.68 -3.93 8.60
C MET A 180 -11.57 -4.56 9.43
N SER A 181 -10.60 -3.75 9.85
CA SER A 181 -9.45 -4.26 10.61
C SER A 181 -8.67 -5.36 9.85
N SER A 182 -8.70 -5.33 8.51
CA SER A 182 -8.01 -6.31 7.66
C SER A 182 -6.78 -5.72 6.97
N GLY A 183 -6.25 -4.62 7.51
CA GLY A 183 -4.97 -4.03 7.11
C GLY A 183 -5.09 -2.75 6.28
N GLU A 184 -6.29 -2.20 6.10
CA GLU A 184 -6.53 -0.94 5.42
C GLU A 184 -5.73 0.23 6.01
N GLU A 185 -5.70 0.31 7.33
CA GLU A 185 -4.99 1.38 8.04
C GLU A 185 -3.48 1.20 7.94
N LEU A 186 -3.00 -0.05 7.96
CA LEU A 186 -1.58 -0.36 7.78
C LEU A 186 -1.12 0.02 6.36
N VAL A 187 -1.94 -0.25 5.34
CA VAL A 187 -1.64 0.13 3.95
C VAL A 187 -1.61 1.65 3.79
N LEU A 188 -2.58 2.38 4.35
CA LEU A 188 -2.58 3.84 4.34
C LEU A 188 -1.30 4.40 4.98
N LEU A 189 -0.96 3.92 6.18
CA LEU A 189 0.25 4.36 6.88
C LEU A 189 1.53 4.02 6.12
N ASN A 190 1.62 2.83 5.52
CA ASN A 190 2.77 2.43 4.71
C ASN A 190 2.95 3.34 3.49
N LEU A 191 1.88 3.68 2.77
CA LEU A 191 1.93 4.62 1.65
C LEU A 191 2.40 6.01 2.10
N LEU A 192 1.84 6.52 3.21
CA LEU A 192 2.24 7.80 3.77
C LEU A 192 3.71 7.79 4.24
N HIS A 193 4.16 6.70 4.86
CA HIS A 193 5.55 6.51 5.26
C HIS A 193 6.50 6.56 4.06
N SER A 194 6.18 5.86 2.97
CA SER A 194 6.96 5.93 1.73
C SER A 194 7.04 7.36 1.20
N LEU A 195 5.95 8.12 1.22
CA LEU A 195 5.92 9.52 0.79
C LEU A 195 6.76 10.43 1.72
N MET A 196 6.80 10.15 3.02
CA MET A 196 7.64 10.90 3.97
C MET A 196 9.14 10.66 3.79
N ILE A 197 9.57 9.49 3.31
CA ILE A 197 10.98 9.27 2.92
C ILE A 197 11.41 10.30 1.85
N PHE A 198 10.49 10.63 0.93
CA PHE A 198 10.69 11.66 -0.09
C PHE A 198 10.32 13.07 0.36
N LYS A 199 10.08 13.27 1.67
CA LYS A 199 9.80 14.56 2.32
C LYS A 199 8.49 15.23 1.89
N PHE A 200 7.52 14.49 1.35
CA PHE A 200 6.21 15.08 1.03
C PHE A 200 5.52 15.62 2.28
N VAL A 201 4.72 16.67 2.12
CA VAL A 201 3.77 17.12 3.13
C VAL A 201 2.55 16.20 3.08
N VAL A 202 2.50 15.22 3.97
CA VAL A 202 1.39 14.26 4.05
C VAL A 202 0.14 14.88 4.68
N VAL A 203 -1.02 14.58 4.12
CA VAL A 203 -2.30 15.09 4.61
C VAL A 203 -3.32 13.95 4.70
N GLY A 204 -4.12 13.96 5.78
CA GLY A 204 -5.24 13.02 5.96
C GLY A 204 -6.41 13.24 4.99
N GLY A 205 -7.49 12.51 5.20
CA GLY A 205 -8.77 12.75 4.54
C GLY A 205 -9.45 14.05 4.98
N ASP A 206 -10.66 14.28 4.47
CA ASP A 206 -11.47 15.48 4.69
C ASP A 206 -12.04 15.61 6.11
N ALA A 207 -12.24 14.50 6.79
CA ALA A 207 -12.79 14.43 8.14
C ALA A 207 -11.93 13.55 9.06
N TRP A 208 -12.14 13.70 10.38
CA TRP A 208 -11.45 12.88 11.39
C TRP A 208 -11.72 11.38 11.25
N THR A 209 -12.85 10.99 10.64
CA THR A 209 -13.18 9.58 10.33
C THR A 209 -12.44 9.03 9.12
N SER A 210 -11.57 9.83 8.51
CA SER A 210 -10.68 9.50 7.38
C SER A 210 -9.27 10.02 7.69
N ALA A 211 -8.82 9.87 8.94
CA ALA A 211 -7.63 10.54 9.48
C ALA A 211 -6.35 10.31 8.66
N PHE A 212 -6.11 9.08 8.18
CA PHE A 212 -4.92 8.71 7.43
C PHE A 212 -5.14 8.66 5.91
N GLY A 213 -6.33 9.03 5.44
CA GLY A 213 -6.73 8.92 4.04
C GLY A 213 -8.16 8.41 3.90
N ALA A 214 -8.52 8.02 2.68
CA ALA A 214 -9.82 7.40 2.39
C ALA A 214 -9.66 5.88 2.29
N SER A 215 -10.50 5.11 2.97
CA SER A 215 -10.56 3.67 2.77
C SER A 215 -11.98 3.22 2.44
N ALA A 216 -12.09 2.08 1.76
CA ALA A 216 -13.34 1.37 1.52
C ALA A 216 -13.23 -0.10 1.94
N ILE A 217 -14.30 -0.66 2.49
CA ILE A 217 -14.41 -2.07 2.88
C ILE A 217 -15.48 -2.73 2.01
N MET A 218 -15.12 -3.79 1.29
CA MET A 218 -15.97 -4.35 0.22
C MET A 218 -16.36 -5.82 0.38
N GLY A 219 -15.64 -6.57 1.23
CA GLY A 219 -15.76 -8.03 1.34
C GLY A 219 -16.39 -8.53 2.65
N GLU A 220 -16.84 -7.66 3.54
CA GLU A 220 -17.52 -8.05 4.78
C GLU A 220 -18.77 -7.22 5.08
N GLY A 221 -19.66 -7.77 5.90
CA GLY A 221 -20.87 -7.08 6.35
C GLY A 221 -20.56 -5.90 7.27
N PRO A 222 -21.37 -4.82 7.27
CA PRO A 222 -22.60 -4.60 6.50
C PRO A 222 -22.38 -4.11 5.06
N PHE A 223 -21.14 -4.07 4.57
CA PHE A 223 -20.80 -3.52 3.25
C PHE A 223 -20.92 -4.56 2.12
N HIS A 224 -20.90 -5.84 2.50
CA HIS A 224 -21.33 -6.95 1.68
C HIS A 224 -22.87 -7.05 1.67
N LEU A 225 -23.52 -6.62 0.57
CA LEU A 225 -24.93 -6.90 0.34
C LEU A 225 -25.04 -8.23 -0.42
N GLY A 226 -25.74 -9.22 0.14
CA GLY A 226 -26.05 -10.47 -0.58
C GLY A 226 -25.59 -11.79 0.05
N THR A 227 -25.11 -11.83 1.30
CA THR A 227 -24.86 -13.12 1.98
C THR A 227 -26.14 -13.66 2.61
N ASN A 228 -26.76 -14.58 1.89
CA ASN A 228 -27.88 -15.38 2.35
C ASN A 228 -27.48 -16.14 3.63
N ASN A 229 -28.01 -15.77 4.80
CA ASN A 229 -28.01 -16.49 6.09
C ASN A 229 -26.69 -17.04 6.68
N SER A 230 -25.54 -16.90 6.02
CA SER A 230 -24.23 -17.36 6.52
C SER A 230 -23.43 -16.26 7.21
N SER A 231 -23.80 -14.99 7.02
CA SER A 231 -23.18 -13.82 7.68
C SER A 231 -23.49 -13.67 9.17
N ASN A 232 -24.38 -14.51 9.72
CA ASN A 232 -24.75 -14.45 11.14
C ASN A 232 -23.84 -15.33 12.03
N GLN A 233 -22.86 -16.02 11.45
CA GLN A 233 -21.89 -16.83 12.20
C GLN A 233 -20.54 -16.11 12.28
N PRO A 234 -20.02 -15.82 13.49
CA PRO A 234 -18.67 -15.30 13.66
C PRO A 234 -17.64 -16.20 12.94
N GLY A 235 -16.83 -15.62 12.04
CA GLY A 235 -15.81 -16.36 11.30
C GLY A 235 -16.28 -17.08 10.03
N ALA A 236 -17.56 -16.96 9.65
CA ALA A 236 -18.01 -17.42 8.33
C ALA A 236 -17.48 -16.49 7.24
N TRP A 237 -16.45 -16.95 6.52
CA TRP A 237 -16.01 -16.31 5.29
C TRP A 237 -17.09 -16.51 4.22
N PRO A 238 -17.55 -15.45 3.55
CA PRO A 238 -18.42 -15.63 2.39
C PRO A 238 -17.65 -16.45 1.33
N SER A 239 -18.33 -17.40 0.67
CA SER A 239 -17.73 -18.15 -0.46
C SER A 239 -17.33 -17.25 -1.64
N ILE A 240 -17.80 -16.00 -1.61
CA ILE A 240 -17.51 -14.95 -2.58
C ILE A 240 -16.98 -13.75 -1.78
N CYS A 241 -15.67 -13.51 -1.84
CA CYS A 241 -15.02 -12.40 -1.13
C CYS A 241 -15.37 -11.01 -1.70
N TYR A 242 -15.85 -10.96 -2.95
CA TYR A 242 -16.13 -9.73 -3.67
C TYR A 242 -17.48 -9.80 -4.37
N ARG A 243 -18.30 -8.79 -4.16
CA ARG A 243 -19.64 -8.61 -4.74
C ARG A 243 -19.65 -8.75 -6.28
N HIS A 244 -20.76 -9.21 -6.86
CA HIS A 244 -20.96 -9.25 -8.32
C HIS A 244 -21.50 -7.95 -8.93
N ASP A 245 -22.31 -7.17 -8.20
CA ASP A 245 -22.72 -5.84 -8.62
C ASP A 245 -21.60 -4.85 -8.28
N ASN A 246 -21.00 -4.19 -9.26
CA ASN A 246 -19.89 -3.24 -9.12
C ASN A 246 -20.27 -1.92 -8.36
N HIS A 247 -20.91 -1.99 -7.19
CA HIS A 247 -21.32 -0.83 -6.38
C HIS A 247 -20.57 -0.65 -5.04
N ILE A 248 -19.85 0.48 -4.91
CA ILE A 248 -19.19 0.91 -3.67
C ILE A 248 -20.18 1.75 -2.86
N PRO A 249 -20.40 1.45 -1.56
CA PRO A 249 -21.29 2.24 -0.71
C PRO A 249 -20.98 3.74 -0.76
N ALA A 250 -22.02 4.56 -0.94
CA ALA A 250 -21.89 6.01 -1.17
C ALA A 250 -21.07 6.74 -0.10
N TYR A 251 -21.15 6.30 1.16
CA TYR A 251 -20.39 6.92 2.24
C TYR A 251 -18.86 6.80 2.05
N PHE A 252 -18.37 5.71 1.45
CA PHE A 252 -16.96 5.57 1.12
C PHE A 252 -16.59 6.51 -0.03
N LEU A 253 -17.44 6.61 -1.06
CA LEU A 253 -17.23 7.52 -2.18
C LEU A 253 -17.13 8.98 -1.73
N LEU A 254 -17.93 9.39 -0.73
CA LEU A 254 -17.80 10.73 -0.12
C LEU A 254 -16.42 10.95 0.50
N LYS A 255 -15.86 9.96 1.20
CA LYS A 255 -14.51 10.02 1.78
C LYS A 255 -13.44 10.13 0.68
N ALA A 256 -13.56 9.36 -0.40
CA ALA A 256 -12.66 9.46 -1.55
C ALA A 256 -12.71 10.86 -2.20
N HIS A 257 -13.92 11.36 -2.46
CA HIS A 257 -14.11 12.70 -3.00
C HIS A 257 -13.51 13.76 -2.07
N GLY A 258 -13.78 13.67 -0.76
CA GLY A 258 -13.23 14.57 0.24
C GLY A 258 -11.70 14.56 0.29
N LEU A 259 -11.08 13.38 0.24
CA LEU A 259 -9.62 13.24 0.16
C LEU A 259 -9.04 14.01 -1.04
N GLY A 260 -9.59 13.77 -2.24
CA GLY A 260 -9.12 14.43 -3.47
C GLY A 260 -9.24 15.94 -3.40
N GLN A 261 -10.40 16.44 -2.94
CA GLN A 261 -10.65 17.87 -2.77
C GLN A 261 -9.68 18.49 -1.77
N ARG A 262 -9.45 17.83 -0.62
CA ARG A 262 -8.57 18.35 0.44
C ARG A 262 -7.11 18.38 0.00
N VAL A 263 -6.60 17.31 -0.60
CA VAL A 263 -5.23 17.24 -1.10
C VAL A 263 -4.98 18.36 -2.12
N ALA A 264 -5.88 18.51 -3.10
CA ALA A 264 -5.77 19.56 -4.11
C ALA A 264 -5.83 20.97 -3.49
N THR A 265 -6.71 21.19 -2.52
CA THR A 265 -6.84 22.48 -1.81
C THR A 265 -5.60 22.83 -1.00
N VAL A 266 -4.98 21.86 -0.33
CA VAL A 266 -3.73 22.11 0.42
C VAL A 266 -2.59 22.40 -0.55
N ALA A 267 -2.48 21.63 -1.63
CA ALA A 267 -1.45 21.85 -2.65
C ALA A 267 -1.58 23.22 -3.34
N SER A 268 -2.80 23.68 -3.61
CA SER A 268 -3.01 25.02 -4.19
C SER A 268 -2.57 26.16 -3.27
N LYS A 269 -2.61 25.94 -1.95
CA LYS A 269 -2.16 26.93 -0.95
C LYS A 269 -0.65 26.91 -0.72
N LEU A 270 -0.02 25.75 -0.85
CA LEU A 270 1.43 25.58 -0.64
C LEU A 270 2.27 25.86 -1.89
N ARG A 271 1.63 25.94 -3.06
CA ARG A 271 2.31 26.21 -4.32
C ARG A 271 2.99 27.59 -4.29
N ALA A 272 4.31 27.59 -4.41
CA ALA A 272 5.06 28.82 -4.63
C ALA A 272 4.69 29.43 -5.99
N PRO A 273 4.65 30.77 -6.13
CA PRO A 273 4.55 31.39 -7.44
C PRO A 273 5.72 30.92 -8.30
N HIS A 274 5.44 30.36 -9.48
CA HIS A 274 6.49 30.09 -10.46
C HIS A 274 7.09 31.45 -10.86
N GLU A 275 8.38 31.67 -10.59
CA GLU A 275 9.10 32.79 -11.19
C GLU A 275 8.97 32.67 -12.71
N ALA A 276 8.45 33.74 -13.32
CA ALA A 276 8.17 33.85 -14.75
C ALA A 276 9.44 34.04 -15.56
#